data_AF-A0A356NIP8-F1
#
_entry.id   AF-A0A356NIP8-F1
#
_cell.length_a   1.000
_cell.length_b   1.000
_cell.length_c   1.000
_cell.angle_alpha   90.00
_cell.angle_beta   90.00
_cell.angle_gamma   90.00
#
_symmetry.space_group_name_H-M   'P 1'
#
loop_
_entity.id
_entity.type
_entity.pdbx_description
1 polymer ?
#
loop_
_entity_poly.entity_id
_entity_poly.type
_entity_poly.pdbx_seq_one_letter_code
_entity_poly.pdbx_strand_id
1 'polypeptide(L)'
;MALIDESACFYQNKKMNLRLGITAGMRSRHHASIVLLTILFHGSLKMCADPLVVYEQDIQPVFDRVCVECHGSESQKGGLRLDGLDQLALGGSSGVAVVPGHSDKGLLLQKILHRDPEERMPPEKQSPLTPKEVQKIKSWVNSGAAELVQQTKAPYPKEAYEHWS
;
A
#
# COMPACT_ATOMS: atom_id res chain seq x y z
N MET A 1 12.82 -30.11 -0.72
CA MET A 1 12.51 -28.79 -0.16
C MET A 1 12.41 -27.81 -1.33
N ALA A 2 11.21 -27.60 -1.89
CA ALA A 2 11.01 -26.61 -2.93
C ALA A 2 10.82 -25.24 -2.26
N LEU A 3 11.78 -24.34 -2.48
CA LEU A 3 11.69 -22.93 -2.12
C LEU A 3 10.72 -22.27 -3.09
N ILE A 4 9.56 -21.86 -2.61
CA ILE A 4 8.62 -21.04 -3.40
C ILE A 4 8.92 -19.59 -3.01
N ASP A 5 9.52 -18.87 -3.95
CA ASP A 5 9.85 -17.45 -3.89
C ASP A 5 8.54 -16.64 -3.99
N GLU A 6 8.15 -15.95 -2.92
CA GLU A 6 6.90 -15.17 -2.80
C GLU A 6 7.04 -13.73 -3.33
N SER A 7 7.84 -13.48 -4.37
CA SER A 7 8.20 -12.12 -4.78
C SER A 7 7.34 -11.46 -5.87
N ALA A 8 6.14 -11.96 -6.20
CA ALA A 8 5.36 -11.34 -7.28
C ALA A 8 3.84 -11.48 -7.16
N CYS A 9 3.22 -10.66 -6.31
CA CYS A 9 1.83 -10.24 -6.52
C CYS A 9 1.82 -8.75 -6.90
N PHE A 10 2.07 -8.47 -8.19
CA PHE A 10 1.99 -7.14 -8.75
C PHE A 10 0.52 -6.82 -9.02
N TYR A 11 -0.10 -6.02 -8.13
CA TYR A 11 -1.47 -5.55 -8.27
C TYR A 11 -1.60 -4.58 -9.44
N GLN A 12 -2.08 -5.07 -10.58
CA GLN A 12 -2.39 -4.24 -11.75
C GLN A 12 -3.90 -4.13 -11.90
N ASN A 13 -4.46 -3.08 -11.32
CA ASN A 13 -5.88 -2.74 -11.40
C ASN A 13 -6.18 -2.13 -12.78
N LYS A 14 -6.28 -2.96 -13.82
CA LYS A 14 -6.64 -2.52 -15.17
C LYS A 14 -8.16 -2.70 -15.37
N LYS A 15 -8.88 -1.57 -15.34
CA LYS A 15 -10.31 -1.47 -15.68
C LYS A 15 -10.62 -2.27 -16.96
N MET A 16 -11.35 -3.38 -16.82
CA MET A 16 -11.90 -4.11 -17.96
C MET A 16 -13.20 -3.44 -18.41
N ASN A 17 -13.14 -2.66 -19.48
CA ASN A 17 -14.33 -2.30 -20.25
C ASN A 17 -14.68 -3.48 -21.16
N LEU A 18 -15.64 -4.30 -20.72
CA LEU A 18 -16.15 -5.44 -21.47
C LEU A 18 -17.13 -4.93 -22.55
N ARG A 19 -16.68 -4.84 -23.81
CA ARG A 19 -17.59 -4.71 -24.96
C ARG A 19 -18.02 -6.11 -25.40
N LEU A 20 -19.23 -6.51 -25.01
CA LEU A 20 -19.91 -7.68 -25.56
C LEU A 20 -20.31 -7.39 -27.02
N GLY A 21 -19.57 -7.97 -27.96
CA GLY A 21 -20.01 -8.12 -29.34
C GLY A 21 -20.65 -9.50 -29.52
N ILE A 22 -21.97 -9.59 -29.48
CA ILE A 22 -22.72 -10.78 -29.89
C ILE A 22 -23.09 -10.57 -31.36
N THR A 23 -22.48 -11.33 -32.26
CA THR A 23 -23.09 -11.62 -33.56
C THR A 23 -23.20 -13.13 -33.73
N ALA A 24 -24.44 -13.54 -33.97
CA ALA A 24 -24.90 -14.90 -34.06
C ALA A 24 -24.34 -15.67 -35.26
N GLY A 25 -24.36 -17.00 -35.10
CA GLY A 25 -24.80 -17.89 -36.16
C GLY A 25 -23.74 -18.80 -36.77
N MET A 26 -23.46 -19.94 -36.14
CA MET A 26 -23.05 -21.14 -36.89
C MET A 26 -23.71 -22.39 -36.31
N ARG A 27 -24.12 -23.25 -37.24
CA ARG A 27 -25.19 -24.25 -37.17
C ARG A 27 -24.64 -25.62 -36.76
N SER A 28 -25.33 -26.24 -35.80
CA SER A 28 -25.48 -27.69 -35.54
C SER A 28 -24.57 -28.67 -36.30
N ARG A 29 -23.84 -29.52 -35.55
CA ARG A 29 -23.78 -31.01 -35.69
C ARG A 29 -22.56 -31.71 -35.03
N HIS A 30 -22.09 -31.29 -33.85
CA HIS A 30 -21.07 -32.08 -33.12
C HIS A 30 -21.28 -32.04 -31.60
N HIS A 31 -22.37 -32.66 -31.10
CA HIS A 31 -22.67 -32.66 -29.66
C HIS A 31 -22.16 -33.89 -28.88
N ALA A 32 -21.55 -34.89 -29.53
CA ALA A 32 -21.27 -36.18 -28.88
C ALA A 32 -19.83 -36.39 -28.36
N SER A 33 -18.88 -35.47 -28.62
CA SER A 33 -17.46 -35.71 -28.26
C SER A 33 -16.77 -34.58 -27.48
N ILE A 34 -17.47 -33.48 -27.19
CA ILE A 34 -16.86 -32.30 -26.52
C ILE A 34 -17.15 -32.29 -25.01
N VAL A 35 -17.99 -33.20 -24.50
CA VAL A 35 -18.39 -33.24 -23.08
C VAL A 35 -17.37 -33.92 -22.17
N LEU A 36 -16.37 -34.65 -22.70
CA LEU A 36 -15.42 -35.43 -21.87
C LEU A 36 -14.07 -34.74 -21.61
N LEU A 37 -13.83 -33.52 -22.12
CA LEU A 37 -12.52 -32.84 -22.04
C LEU A 37 -12.56 -31.45 -21.37
N THR A 38 -13.60 -31.15 -20.58
CA THR A 38 -13.74 -29.85 -19.89
C THR A 38 -13.59 -29.93 -18.37
N ILE A 39 -13.44 -31.11 -17.77
CA ILE A 39 -13.42 -31.29 -16.30
C ILE A 39 -12.00 -31.13 -15.69
N LEU A 40 -10.94 -31.10 -16.50
CA LEU A 40 -9.54 -30.96 -16.03
C LEU A 40 -9.01 -29.51 -16.02
N PHE A 41 -9.90 -28.51 -15.96
CA PHE A 41 -9.52 -27.10 -15.82
C PHE A 41 -10.19 -26.43 -14.62
N HIS A 42 -10.40 -27.18 -13.52
CA HIS A 42 -10.67 -26.58 -12.21
C HIS A 42 -9.36 -26.11 -11.58
N GLY A 43 -8.65 -25.21 -12.25
CA GLY A 43 -7.53 -24.51 -11.66
C GLY A 43 -8.05 -23.65 -10.52
N SER A 44 -7.78 -24.06 -9.27
CA SER A 44 -8.01 -23.22 -8.10
C SER A 44 -7.17 -21.95 -8.25
N LEU A 45 -7.80 -20.86 -8.68
CA LEU A 45 -7.25 -19.52 -8.52
C LEU A 45 -7.09 -19.30 -7.02
N LYS A 46 -5.87 -19.52 -6.50
CA LYS A 46 -5.52 -19.07 -5.17
C LYS A 46 -5.47 -17.55 -5.21
N MET A 47 -6.60 -16.93 -4.87
CA MET A 47 -6.64 -15.51 -4.57
C MET A 47 -5.84 -15.33 -3.28
N CYS A 48 -4.56 -14.98 -3.41
CA CYS A 48 -3.78 -14.53 -2.26
C CYS A 48 -4.20 -13.09 -2.02
N ALA A 49 -5.27 -12.90 -1.24
CA ALA A 49 -5.50 -11.59 -0.65
C ALA A 49 -4.40 -11.40 0.38
N ASP A 50 -3.54 -10.40 0.18
CA ASP A 50 -2.63 -9.97 1.24
C ASP A 50 -3.47 -9.69 2.50
N PRO A 51 -3.06 -10.15 3.69
CA PRO A 51 -3.76 -9.82 4.91
C PRO A 51 -3.95 -8.31 5.00
N LEU A 52 -5.16 -7.87 5.37
CA LEU A 52 -5.43 -6.46 5.59
C LEU A 52 -4.46 -5.94 6.66
N VAL A 53 -3.67 -4.92 6.30
CA VAL A 53 -2.76 -4.24 7.22
C VAL A 53 -3.58 -3.30 8.09
N VAL A 54 -3.53 -3.51 9.40
CA VAL A 54 -4.27 -2.71 10.39
C VAL A 54 -3.30 -1.77 11.10
N TYR A 55 -3.59 -0.47 11.12
CA TYR A 55 -2.64 0.54 11.62
C TYR A 55 -2.14 0.23 13.04
N GLU A 56 -3.03 0.02 13.99
CA GLU A 56 -2.69 -0.17 15.41
C GLU A 56 -1.89 -1.46 15.66
N GLN A 57 -2.06 -2.47 14.81
CA GLN A 57 -1.44 -3.79 14.99
C GLN A 57 -0.13 -3.92 14.21
N ASP A 58 -0.08 -3.34 13.01
CA ASP A 58 0.99 -3.58 12.04
C ASP A 58 1.91 -2.39 11.82
N ILE A 59 1.40 -1.16 11.97
CA ILE A 59 2.11 0.07 11.62
C ILE A 59 2.59 0.81 12.86
N GLN A 60 1.70 1.03 13.83
CA GLN A 60 2.02 1.76 15.05
C GLN A 60 3.20 1.14 15.81
N PRO A 61 3.31 -0.19 16.02
CA PRO A 61 4.47 -0.77 16.70
C PRO A 61 5.80 -0.55 15.96
N VAL A 62 5.76 -0.42 14.63
CA VAL A 62 6.94 -0.10 13.82
C VAL A 62 7.33 1.36 14.03
N PHE A 63 6.35 2.28 14.03
CA PHE A 63 6.59 3.70 14.28
C PHE A 63 7.08 3.96 15.70
N ASP A 64 6.49 3.32 16.70
CA ASP A 64 6.91 3.44 18.10
C ASP A 64 8.38 3.05 18.28
N ARG A 65 8.79 1.96 17.62
CA ARG A 65 10.16 1.44 17.71
C ARG A 65 11.18 2.27 16.94
N VAL A 66 10.82 2.82 15.79
CA VAL A 66 11.79 3.38 14.82
C VAL A 66 11.70 4.89 14.67
N CYS A 67 10.54 5.48 14.90
CA CYS A 67 10.24 6.86 14.52
C CYS A 67 9.99 7.77 15.72
N VAL A 68 9.29 7.29 16.74
CA VAL A 68 8.77 8.12 17.85
C VAL A 68 9.85 8.77 18.70
N GLU A 69 11.05 8.19 18.79
CA GLU A 69 12.19 8.82 19.50
C GLU A 69 12.50 10.24 18.97
N CYS A 70 12.36 10.46 17.66
CA CYS A 70 12.66 11.73 16.99
C CYS A 70 11.42 12.45 16.45
N HIS A 71 10.29 11.75 16.36
CA HIS A 71 9.01 12.24 15.82
C HIS A 71 7.86 11.88 16.77
N GLY A 72 8.04 12.13 18.06
CA GLY A 72 7.10 11.85 19.14
C GLY A 72 6.88 13.06 20.04
N SER A 73 6.16 12.91 21.16
CA SER A 73 5.86 14.05 22.06
C SER A 73 7.12 14.79 22.51
N GLU A 74 8.15 14.04 22.86
CA GLU A 74 9.40 14.53 23.45
C GLU A 74 10.33 15.19 22.41
N SER A 75 10.18 14.85 21.13
CA SER A 75 11.05 15.33 20.06
C SER A 75 10.29 15.34 18.74
N GLN A 76 10.21 16.52 18.12
CA GLN A 76 9.39 16.76 16.92
C GLN A 76 10.26 17.26 15.77
N LYS A 77 11.23 16.44 15.34
CA LYS A 77 12.09 16.80 14.22
C LYS A 77 11.24 17.09 12.99
N GLY A 78 11.51 18.21 12.33
CA GLY A 78 10.72 18.68 11.19
C GLY A 78 9.25 18.93 11.52
N GLY A 79 8.89 19.16 12.79
CA GLY A 79 7.51 19.38 13.24
C GLY A 79 6.59 18.18 13.06
N LEU A 80 7.15 16.99 12.78
CA LEU A 80 6.38 15.78 12.48
C LEU A 80 6.23 14.92 13.74
N ARG A 81 5.04 14.36 13.91
CA ARG A 81 4.64 13.45 14.98
C ARG A 81 4.04 12.17 14.40
N LEU A 82 4.50 11.01 14.87
CA LEU A 82 4.19 9.66 14.36
C LEU A 82 3.68 8.70 15.44
N ASP A 83 3.49 9.19 16.66
CA ASP A 83 2.98 8.44 17.83
C ASP A 83 1.44 8.40 17.91
N GLY A 84 0.74 8.94 16.91
CA GLY A 84 -0.72 8.93 16.84
C GLY A 84 -1.24 9.30 15.45
N LEU A 85 -2.40 8.76 15.06
CA LEU A 85 -3.04 9.04 13.77
C LEU A 85 -3.47 10.50 13.62
N ASP A 86 -3.94 11.12 14.71
CA ASP A 86 -4.34 12.53 14.76
C ASP A 86 -3.16 13.43 14.43
N GLN A 87 -1.98 13.12 14.98
CA GLN A 87 -0.77 13.88 14.75
C GLN A 87 -0.15 13.58 13.38
N LEU A 88 -0.14 12.32 12.97
CA LEU A 88 0.33 11.90 11.64
C LEU A 88 -0.45 12.61 10.51
N ALA A 89 -1.75 12.83 10.72
CA ALA A 89 -2.60 13.52 9.77
C ALA A 89 -2.24 15.01 9.58
N LEU A 90 -1.68 15.66 10.61
CA LEU A 90 -1.24 17.06 10.51
C LEU A 90 0.00 17.20 9.63
N GLY A 91 0.80 16.14 9.49
CA GLY A 91 2.08 16.16 8.79
C GLY A 91 3.16 16.87 9.59
N GLY A 92 4.20 17.36 8.88
CA GLY A 92 5.28 18.13 9.48
C GLY A 92 5.47 19.47 8.76
N SER A 93 6.49 20.21 9.16
CA SER A 93 6.84 21.52 8.58
C SER A 93 7.14 21.46 7.08
N SER A 94 7.54 20.30 6.57
CA SER A 94 7.81 20.09 5.14
C SER A 94 6.56 19.69 4.33
N GLY A 95 5.41 19.53 4.99
CA GLY A 95 4.16 19.10 4.36
C GLY A 95 3.71 17.71 4.84
N VAL A 96 2.89 17.05 4.04
CA VAL A 96 2.16 15.87 4.49
C VAL A 96 3.01 14.60 4.42
N ALA A 97 3.00 13.83 5.50
CA ALA A 97 3.77 12.59 5.61
C ALA A 97 3.14 11.44 4.79
N VAL A 98 1.82 11.30 4.84
CA VAL A 98 1.08 10.21 4.18
C VAL A 98 -0.02 10.79 3.30
N VAL A 99 -0.07 10.36 2.04
CA VAL A 99 -1.18 10.63 1.11
C VAL A 99 -1.97 9.33 0.93
N PRO A 100 -3.18 9.21 1.50
CA PRO A 100 -4.04 8.05 1.34
C PRO A 100 -4.18 7.62 -0.13
N GLY A 101 -3.88 6.35 -0.43
CA GLY A 101 -3.94 5.76 -1.76
C GLY A 101 -2.71 6.02 -2.65
N HIS A 102 -1.76 6.85 -2.21
CA HIS A 102 -0.62 7.29 -3.02
C HIS A 102 0.69 7.27 -2.22
N SER A 103 1.26 6.07 -2.06
CA SER A 103 2.53 5.87 -1.33
C SER A 103 3.73 6.64 -1.88
N ASP A 104 3.68 7.04 -3.15
CA ASP A 104 4.72 7.79 -3.86
C ASP A 104 4.63 9.31 -3.64
N LYS A 105 3.48 9.82 -3.19
CA LYS A 105 3.24 11.26 -3.03
C LYS A 105 3.48 11.77 -1.60
N GLY A 106 3.49 10.90 -0.60
CA GLY A 106 3.76 11.27 0.79
C GLY A 106 5.25 11.32 1.12
N LEU A 107 5.65 12.25 2.00
CA LEU A 107 7.05 12.39 2.42
C LEU A 107 7.58 11.19 3.22
N LEU A 108 6.72 10.43 3.90
CA LEU A 108 7.13 9.33 4.78
C LEU A 108 7.93 8.28 4.01
N LEU A 109 7.35 7.72 2.95
CA LEU A 109 8.03 6.69 2.15
C LEU A 109 9.16 7.25 1.30
N GLN A 110 9.08 8.52 0.89
CA GLN A 110 10.20 9.19 0.22
C GLN A 110 11.43 9.29 1.13
N LYS A 111 11.24 9.63 2.41
CA LYS A 111 12.33 9.68 3.40
C LYS A 111 12.82 8.28 3.79
N ILE A 112 11.93 7.29 3.94
CA ILE A 112 12.32 5.90 4.22
C ILE A 112 13.20 5.32 3.09
N LEU A 113 12.85 5.62 1.84
CA LEU A 113 13.50 5.08 0.65
C LEU A 113 14.55 6.01 0.03
N HIS A 114 14.93 7.08 0.73
CA HIS A 114 15.81 8.10 0.18
C HIS A 114 17.20 7.52 -0.15
N ARG A 115 17.81 7.90 -1.27
CA ARG A 115 19.10 7.33 -1.69
C ARG A 115 20.28 7.86 -0.89
N ASP A 116 20.26 9.16 -0.56
CA ASP A 116 21.25 9.78 0.30
C ASP A 116 21.02 9.34 1.76
N PRO A 117 22.01 8.71 2.43
CA PRO A 117 21.91 8.28 3.82
C PRO A 117 21.69 9.41 4.83
N GLU A 118 22.18 10.62 4.56
CA GLU A 118 22.00 11.77 5.47
C GLU A 118 20.55 12.29 5.47
N GLU A 119 19.84 12.04 4.37
CA GLU A 119 18.43 12.40 4.18
C GLU A 119 17.46 11.24 4.43
N ARG A 120 17.99 10.02 4.57
CA ARG A 120 17.20 8.81 4.77
C ARG A 120 16.74 8.70 6.22
N MET A 121 15.51 8.24 6.38
CA MET A 121 14.97 7.90 7.69
C MET A 121 14.77 6.38 7.83
N PRO A 122 15.04 5.79 9.01
CA PRO A 122 15.72 6.41 10.13
C PRO A 122 17.20 6.71 9.81
N PRO A 123 17.86 7.63 10.53
CA PRO A 123 19.29 7.90 10.34
C PRO A 123 20.14 6.64 10.56
N GLU A 124 21.33 6.56 9.95
CA GLU A 124 22.19 5.35 9.99
C GLU A 124 22.53 4.84 11.39
N LYS A 125 22.49 5.71 12.41
CA LYS A 125 22.75 5.34 13.81
C LYS A 125 21.58 4.59 14.47
N GLN A 126 20.40 4.56 13.85
CA GLN A 126 19.20 3.88 14.34
C GLN A 126 18.96 2.58 13.58
N SER A 127 18.17 1.67 14.19
CA SER A 127 17.83 0.39 13.57
C SER A 127 16.98 0.61 12.31
N PRO A 128 17.38 0.12 11.13
CA PRO A 128 16.62 0.31 9.91
C PRO A 128 15.30 -0.48 9.93
N LEU A 129 14.36 -0.07 9.08
CA LEU A 129 13.18 -0.89 8.79
C LEU A 129 13.59 -2.12 7.99
N THR A 130 12.97 -3.26 8.30
CA THR A 130 13.08 -4.45 7.45
C THR A 130 12.31 -4.24 6.14
N PRO A 131 12.66 -4.94 5.04
CA PRO A 131 11.91 -4.86 3.80
C PRO A 131 10.41 -5.16 3.96
N LYS A 132 10.07 -6.07 4.89
CA LYS A 132 8.69 -6.43 5.21
C LYS A 132 7.92 -5.29 5.88
N GLU A 133 8.56 -4.56 6.79
CA GLU A 133 7.95 -3.39 7.44
C GLU A 133 7.72 -2.24 6.45
N VAL A 134 8.71 -1.97 5.59
CA VAL A 134 8.55 -1.00 4.50
C VAL A 134 7.39 -1.40 3.59
N GLN A 135 7.27 -2.69 3.25
CA GLN A 135 6.17 -3.20 2.44
C GLN A 135 4.82 -3.04 3.14
N LYS A 136 4.71 -3.34 4.45
CA LYS A 136 3.48 -3.12 5.23
C LYS A 136 3.05 -1.66 5.20
N ILE A 137 3.96 -0.72 5.47
CA ILE A 137 3.68 0.72 5.42
C ILE A 137 3.20 1.11 4.03
N LYS A 138 3.91 0.66 2.98
CA LYS A 138 3.53 0.94 1.59
C LYS A 138 2.15 0.39 1.24
N SER A 139 1.84 -0.83 1.64
CA SER A 139 0.54 -1.47 1.41
C SER A 139 -0.58 -0.74 2.15
N TRP A 140 -0.36 -0.36 3.42
CA TRP A 140 -1.32 0.43 4.20
C TRP A 140 -1.61 1.80 3.57
N VAL A 141 -0.59 2.51 3.08
CA VAL A 141 -0.83 3.79 2.39
C VAL A 141 -1.60 3.56 1.08
N ASN A 142 -1.21 2.59 0.26
CA ASN A 142 -1.86 2.32 -1.02
C ASN A 142 -3.29 1.76 -0.89
N SER A 143 -3.62 1.08 0.21
CA SER A 143 -4.99 0.65 0.51
C SER A 143 -5.90 1.78 0.97
N GLY A 144 -5.36 3.01 1.07
CA GLY A 144 -6.12 4.21 1.40
C GLY A 144 -5.98 4.65 2.85
N ALA A 145 -5.10 4.02 3.65
CA ALA A 145 -4.86 4.41 5.05
C ALA A 145 -6.16 4.74 5.80
N ALA A 146 -7.12 3.81 5.79
CA ALA A 146 -8.50 4.08 6.14
C ALA A 146 -8.66 4.67 7.55
N GLU A 147 -7.86 4.20 8.50
CA GLU A 147 -7.84 4.69 9.88
C GLU A 147 -7.41 6.17 9.95
N LEU A 148 -6.42 6.57 9.15
CA LEU A 148 -5.98 7.96 9.04
C LEU A 148 -7.09 8.86 8.48
N VAL A 149 -7.77 8.40 7.42
CA VAL A 149 -8.89 9.14 6.81
C VAL A 149 -10.07 9.27 7.77
N GLN A 150 -10.35 8.24 8.56
CA GLN A 150 -11.41 8.28 9.57
C GLN A 150 -11.06 9.26 10.69
N GLN A 151 -9.80 9.31 11.09
CA GLN A 151 -9.32 10.19 12.15
C GLN A 151 -9.43 11.68 11.80
N THR A 152 -9.23 12.06 10.53
CA THR A 152 -9.26 13.48 10.15
C THR A 152 -10.65 14.10 10.12
N LYS A 153 -11.73 13.31 9.99
CA LYS A 153 -13.14 13.75 9.78
C LYS A 153 -13.38 14.80 8.67
N ALA A 154 -12.32 15.33 8.07
CA ALA A 154 -12.27 16.24 6.96
C ALA A 154 -11.61 15.53 5.78
N PRO A 155 -12.08 15.76 4.54
CA PRO A 155 -11.44 15.21 3.36
C PRO A 155 -9.98 15.68 3.34
N TYR A 156 -9.06 14.73 3.17
CA TYR A 156 -7.66 15.05 2.93
C TYR A 156 -7.59 16.08 1.79
N PRO A 157 -6.98 17.26 1.99
CA PRO A 157 -7.08 18.34 1.02
C PRO A 157 -6.47 17.87 -0.29
N LYS A 158 -7.31 17.76 -1.33
CA LYS A 158 -6.84 17.36 -2.66
C LYS A 158 -5.76 18.30 -3.18
N GLU A 159 -5.81 19.58 -2.76
CA GLU A 159 -4.81 20.56 -3.14
C GLU A 159 -3.39 20.19 -2.67
N ALA A 160 -3.25 19.44 -1.57
CA ALA A 160 -1.95 19.09 -1.00
C ALA A 160 -1.11 18.13 -1.88
N TYR A 161 -1.74 17.39 -2.82
CA TYR A 161 -1.02 16.46 -3.70
C TYR A 161 -1.14 16.80 -5.21
N GLU A 162 -1.91 17.83 -5.59
CA GLU A 162 -2.12 18.23 -7.00
C GLU A 162 -1.33 19.49 -7.40
N HIS A 163 -0.84 20.29 -6.45
CA HIS A 163 -0.28 21.61 -6.75
C HIS A 163 1.21 21.63 -7.18
N TRP A 164 1.90 20.50 -7.23
CA TRP A 164 3.32 20.45 -7.58
C TRP A 164 3.43 19.84 -8.98
N SER A 165 3.18 20.69 -9.99
CA SER A 165 3.47 20.46 -11.41
C SER A 165 4.47 21.50 -11.91
#